data_AF-A0A8S9NIG6-F1
#
_entry.id   AF-A0A8S9NIG6-F1
#
_cell.length_a   1.000
_cell.length_b   1.000
_cell.length_c   1.000
_cell.angle_alpha   90.00
_cell.angle_beta   90.00
_cell.angle_gamma   90.00
#
_symmetry.space_group_name_H-M   'P 1'
#
loop_
_entity.id
_entity.type
_entity.pdbx_description
1 polymer ?
#
loop_
_entity_poly.entity_id
_entity_poly.type
_entity_poly.pdbx_seq_one_letter_code
_entity_poly.pdbx_strand_id
1 'polypeptide(L)' 'MNTLFSLILAANYLNVKGLLNIGCQKVADTIKDMKPEEVRSIFNIENDYTPAEEEVVRKENEWAFQP' A
#
# COMPACT_ATOMS: atom_id res chain seq x y z
N MET A 1 9.35 -6.48 5.74
CA MET A 1 7.91 -6.21 5.99
C MET A 1 7.21 -7.27 6.84
N ASN A 2 7.57 -8.56 6.77
CA ASN A 2 6.91 -9.64 7.54
C ASN A 2 6.66 -9.32 9.03
N THR A 3 7.69 -8.93 9.79
CA THR A 3 7.53 -8.64 11.23
C THR A 3 6.54 -7.50 11.51
N LEU A 4 6.55 -6.46 10.68
CA LEU A 4 5.63 -5.31 10.81
C LEU A 4 4.19 -5.74 10.55
N PHE A 5 3.94 -6.56 9.53
CA PHE A 5 2.61 -7.09 9.26
C PHE A 5 2.11 -8.03 10.36
N SER A 6 2.96 -8.94 10.85
CA SER A 6 2.60 -9.79 11.99
C SER A 6 2.25 -8.95 13.23
N LEU A 7 2.97 -7.86 13.47
CA LEU A 7 2.70 -6.93 14.56
C LEU A 7 1.36 -6.20 14.39
N ILE A 8 1.06 -5.71 13.19
CA ILE A 8 -0.22 -5.06 12.86
C ILE A 8 -1.38 -6.04 13.03
N LEU A 9 -1.25 -7.28 12.54
CA LEU A 9 -2.26 -8.33 12.68
C LEU A 9 -2.50 -8.69 14.14
N ALA A 10 -1.44 -8.86 14.93
CA ALA A 10 -1.54 -9.13 16.35
C ALA A 10 -2.20 -7.96 17.11
N ALA A 11 -1.82 -6.72 16.79
CA ALA A 11 -2.41 -5.52 17.38
C ALA A 11 -3.90 -5.39 17.05
N ASN A 12 -4.30 -5.69 15.82
CA ASN A 12 -5.70 -5.73 15.41
C ASN A 12 -6.48 -6.82 16.16
N TYR A 13 -5.95 -8.06 16.19
CA TYR A 13 -6.57 -9.19 16.87
C TYR A 13 -6.76 -8.95 18.37
N LEU A 14 -5.77 -8.34 19.04
CA LEU A 14 -5.81 -8.02 20.47
C LEU A 14 -6.49 -6.67 20.77
N ASN A 15 -7.01 -5.97 19.75
CA ASN A 15 -7.63 -4.64 19.87
C ASN A 15 -6.74 -3.58 20.55
N VAL A 16 -5.43 -3.61 20.29
CA VAL A 16 -4.45 -2.64 20.79
C VAL A 16 -4.34 -1.47 19.80
N LYS A 17 -5.29 -0.53 19.88
CA LYS A 17 -5.44 0.57 18.91
C LYS A 17 -4.16 1.39 18.68
N GLY A 18 -3.41 1.72 19.74
CA GLY A 18 -2.19 2.54 19.60
C GLY A 18 -1.12 1.86 18.74
N LEU A 19 -0.93 0.56 18.93
CA LEU A 19 0.03 -0.24 18.16
C LEU A 19 -0.43 -0.45 16.73
N LEU A 20 -1.74 -0.70 16.53
CA LEU A 20 -2.33 -0.79 15.20
C LEU A 20 -2.12 0.51 14.42
N ASN A 21 -2.43 1.66 15.03
CA ASN A 21 -2.31 2.96 14.37
C ASN A 21 -0.86 3.28 13.96
N ILE A 22 0.12 3.09 14.86
CA ILE A 22 1.53 3.36 14.53
C ILE A 22 2.05 2.39 13.47
N GLY A 23 1.65 1.12 13.53
CA GLY A 23 1.99 0.14 12.50
C GLY A 23 1.43 0.51 11.13
N CYS A 24 0.15 0.85 11.06
CA CYS A 24 -0.50 1.31 9.83
C CYS A 24 0.13 2.59 9.29
N GLN A 25 0.46 3.56 10.15
CA GLN A 25 1.14 4.79 9.74
C GLN A 25 2.50 4.48 9.12
N LYS A 26 3.29 3.58 9.72
CA LYS A 26 4.58 3.20 9.16
C LYS A 26 4.45 2.55 7.77
N VAL A 27 3.42 1.74 7.55
CA VAL A 27 3.11 1.18 6.23
C VAL A 27 2.73 2.30 5.25
N ALA A 28 1.86 3.22 5.65
CA ALA A 28 1.45 4.36 4.82
C ALA A 28 2.64 5.26 4.45
N ASP A 29 3.51 5.57 5.40
CA ASP A 29 4.73 6.35 5.18
C ASP A 29 5.71 5.65 4.24
N THR A 30 5.68 4.31 4.20
CA THR A 30 6.52 3.54 3.27
C THR A 30 5.97 3.62 1.85
N ILE A 31 4.65 3.61 1.68
CA ILE A 31 3.98 3.70 0.37
C ILE A 31 4.05 5.13 -0.18
N LYS A 32 4.11 6.12 0.70
CA LYS A 32 4.16 7.53 0.33
C LYS A 32 5.31 7.78 -0.67
N ASP A 33 4.98 8.45 -1.76
CA ASP A 33 5.90 8.85 -2.84
C ASP A 33 6.49 7.68 -3.67
N MET A 34 6.01 6.46 -3.48
CA MET A 34 6.37 5.30 -4.30
C MET A 34 5.53 5.21 -5.57
N LYS A 35 6.11 4.65 -6.64
CA LYS A 35 5.33 4.31 -7.84
C LYS A 35 4.49 3.06 -7.61
N PRO A 36 3.31 2.93 -8.26
CA PRO A 36 2.45 1.75 -8.13
C PRO A 36 3.18 0.42 -8.37
N GLU A 37 4.11 0.37 -9.32
CA GLU A 37 4.89 -0.81 -9.67
C GLU A 37 5.86 -1.21 -8.53
N GLU A 38 6.45 -0.23 -7.85
CA GLU A 38 7.34 -0.45 -6.71
C GLU A 38 6.56 -0.92 -5.48
N VAL A 39 5.39 -0.33 -5.23
CA VAL A 39 4.47 -0.77 -4.16
C VAL A 39 4.07 -2.23 -4.41
N ARG A 40 3.65 -2.58 -5.63
CA ARG A 40 3.30 -3.96 -5.98
C ARG A 40 4.44 -4.94 -5.70
N SER A 41 5.67 -4.57 -6.05
CA SER A 41 6.86 -5.39 -5.79
C SER A 41 7.13 -5.59 -4.29
N ILE A 42 7.15 -4.52 -3.49
CA ILE A 42 7.45 -4.60 -2.04
C ILE A 42 6.41 -5.42 -1.28
N PHE A 43 5.15 -5.26 -1.66
CA PHE A 43 4.02 -5.90 -1.00
C PHE A 43 3.66 -7.26 -1.63
N ASN A 44 4.41 -7.70 -2.65
CA ASN A 44 4.18 -8.94 -3.39
C ASN A 44 2.73 -9.05 -3.90
N ILE A 45 2.25 -7.98 -4.53
CA ILE A 45 0.92 -7.87 -5.13
C ILE A 45 1.05 -8.03 -6.64
N GLU A 46 0.30 -8.97 -7.21
CA GLU A 46 0.18 -9.14 -8.65
C GLU A 46 -0.69 -8.03 -9.25
N ASN A 47 -0.28 -7.49 -10.41
CA ASN A 47 -1.14 -6.58 -11.17
C ASN A 47 -2.17 -7.40 -11.94
N ASP A 48 -3.43 -7.31 -11.55
CA ASP A 48 -4.56 -8.03 -12.14
C ASP A 48 -5.31 -7.22 -13.20
N TYR A 49 -4.88 -5.97 -13.46
CA TYR A 49 -5.42 -5.18 -14.56
C TYR A 49 -4.91 -5.68 -15.92
N THR A 50 -5.80 -5.69 -16.91
CA THR A 50 -5.37 -5.69 -18.31
C THR A 50 -4.70 -4.36 -18.67
N PRO A 51 -3.84 -4.30 -19.69
CA PRO A 51 -3.21 -3.04 -20.11
C PRO A 51 -4.20 -1.92 -20.43
N ALA A 52 -5.38 -2.27 -20.95
CA ALA A 52 -6.43 -1.30 -21.26
C ALA A 52 -7.10 -0.73 -20.00
N GLU A 53 -7.34 -1.58 -18.99
CA GLU A 53 -7.92 -1.14 -17.72
C GLU A 53 -6.94 -0.28 -16.92
N GLU A 54 -5.66 -0.66 -16.89
CA GLU A 54 -4.62 0.13 -16.22
C GLU A 54 -4.46 1.52 -16.86
N GLU A 55 -4.56 1.61 -18.19
CA GLU A 55 -4.53 2.90 -18.89
C GLU A 55 -5.74 3.78 -18.54
N VAL A 56 -6.95 3.21 -18.45
CA VAL A 56 -8.15 3.95 -18.02
C VAL A 56 -7.97 4.49 -16.60
N VAL A 57 -7.52 3.65 -15.67
CA VAL A 57 -7.28 4.06 -14.28
C VAL A 57 -6.18 5.11 -14.19
N ARG A 58 -5.09 4.97 -14.96
CA ARG A 58 -3.99 5.95 -15.01
C ARG A 58 -4.47 7.30 -15.55
N LYS A 59 -5.32 7.29 -16.57
CA LYS A 59 -5.95 8.47 -17.16
C LYS A 59 -6.89 9.18 -16.16
N GLU A 60 -7.71 8.42 -15.44
CA GLU A 60 -8.60 8.97 -14.39
C GLU A 60 -7.82 9.58 -13.22
N ASN A 61 -6.62 9.04 -12.94
CA ASN A 61 -5.76 9.46 -11.84
C ASN A 61 -4.54 10.29 -12.30
N GLU A 62 -4.62 10.93 -13.47
CA GLU A 62 -3.52 11.75 -14.03
C GLU A 62 -2.96 12.77 -13.04
N TRP A 63 -3.83 13.36 -12.21
CA TRP A 63 -3.47 14.34 -11.18
C TRP A 63 -2.43 13.83 -10.18
N ALA A 64 -2.34 12.50 -9.96
CA ALA A 64 -1.38 11.89 -9.05
C ALA A 64 0.00 11.64 -9.69
N PHE A 65 0.11 11.78 -11.01
CA PHE A 65 1.33 11.56 -11.78
C PHE A 65 1.93 12.85 -12.36
N GLN A 66 1.28 13.99 -12.14
CA GLN A 66 1.76 15.31 -12.55
C GLN A 66 2.73 15.88 -11.49
N PRO A 67 3.77 16.61 -11.90
CA PRO A 67 4.76 17.22 -11.00
C PRO A 67 4.19 18.36 -10.15
#